data_AF-A0A256YNL9-F1
#
_entry.id   AF-A0A256YNL9-F1
#
_cell.length_a   1.000
_cell.length_b   1.000
_cell.length_c   1.000
_cell.angle_alpha   90.00
_cell.angle_beta   90.00
_cell.angle_gamma   90.00
#
_symmetry.space_group_name_H-M   'P 1'
#
loop_
_entity.id
_entity.type
_entity.pdbx_description
1 polymer ?
#
loop_
_entity_poly.entity_id
_entity_poly.type
_entity_poly.pdbx_seq_one_letter_code
_entity_poly.pdbx_strand_id
1 'polypeptide(L)'
;MGVNLRDIVPHEPLEFGDLKGKIIAIDALNSLYQFLSIIRQPDGTPLMDSNGRITSHLSGLFYRTTRLVELGIKPIYVFDGKPPVLKKREIEERKETKKEAEKEWQKALSEGRLEDAKKFAGRTSRFTDEMLKDSKDLLGYMGIPYIQAPSEGEAQCAYMCRKGDAWAVGSQDYDTLLFGAPRLVKGLNLSGKFELSIIHLDKVLHELNLSREELIDIAILVGTDFNEGVKGIGPKKALKVVTENRLGELGIDFDIDAIREIFLKPKVTDEYELNWTEPDRGSLIEFLCKGHDFSENRIEKAINNLKNALKELSQRDLSAWF
;
A
#
# COMPACT_ATOMS: atom_id res chain seq x y z
N MET A 1 -3.76 1.88 7.55
CA MET A 1 -3.28 0.81 8.45
C MET A 1 -1.96 1.34 9.02
N GLY A 2 -1.26 0.62 9.89
CA GLY A 2 0.06 1.06 10.36
C GLY A 2 0.08 2.23 11.34
N VAL A 3 1.29 2.68 11.67
CA VAL A 3 1.50 3.74 12.66
C VAL A 3 1.09 5.11 12.12
N ASN A 4 0.44 5.91 12.96
CA ASN A 4 0.10 7.29 12.60
C ASN A 4 1.20 8.26 13.04
N LEU A 5 2.08 8.67 12.13
CA LEU A 5 3.13 9.66 12.39
C LEU A 5 2.86 11.01 11.70
N ARG A 6 1.64 11.23 11.21
CA ARG A 6 1.29 12.40 10.37
C ARG A 6 1.63 13.75 11.00
N ASP A 7 1.50 13.86 12.31
CA ASP A 7 1.65 15.14 13.02
C ASP A 7 3.12 15.55 13.25
N ILE A 8 4.07 14.66 12.99
CA ILE A 8 5.50 14.90 13.19
C ILE A 8 6.34 14.67 11.93
N VAL A 9 5.81 13.95 10.94
CA VAL A 9 6.52 13.66 9.69
C VAL A 9 6.20 14.73 8.65
N PRO A 10 7.17 15.59 8.27
CA PRO A 10 7.00 16.53 7.18
C PRO A 10 6.76 15.80 5.85
N HIS A 11 5.95 16.40 4.98
CA HIS A 11 5.69 15.93 3.62
C HIS A 11 5.71 17.11 2.67
N GLU A 12 6.11 16.85 1.43
CA GLU A 12 6.20 17.84 0.36
C GLU A 12 5.18 17.50 -0.74
N PRO A 13 4.56 18.51 -1.37
CA PRO A 13 3.71 18.29 -2.53
C PRO A 13 4.54 17.70 -3.67
N LEU A 14 3.90 16.84 -4.46
CA LEU A 14 4.53 16.16 -5.59
C LEU A 14 3.56 16.14 -6.77
N GLU A 15 4.07 16.27 -8.00
CA GLU A 15 3.26 16.08 -9.19
C GLU A 15 3.57 14.74 -9.86
N PHE A 16 2.58 14.17 -10.58
CA PHE A 16 2.79 12.93 -11.31
C PHE A 16 3.89 13.05 -12.38
N GLY A 17 4.11 14.25 -12.93
CA GLY A 17 5.18 14.52 -13.88
C GLY A 17 6.58 14.26 -13.32
N ASP A 18 6.78 14.51 -12.01
CA ASP A 18 8.06 14.31 -11.32
C ASP A 18 8.42 12.82 -11.17
N LEU A 19 7.42 11.94 -11.27
CA LEU A 19 7.59 10.49 -11.19
C LEU A 19 7.89 9.84 -12.55
N LYS A 20 7.90 10.61 -13.64
CA LYS A 20 8.16 10.09 -14.98
C LYS A 20 9.54 9.42 -15.06
N GLY A 21 9.56 8.18 -15.53
CA GLY A 21 10.74 7.33 -15.64
C GLY A 21 11.18 6.68 -14.32
N LYS A 22 10.54 6.99 -13.20
CA LYS A 22 10.88 6.42 -11.89
C LYS A 22 10.26 5.04 -11.72
N ILE A 23 11.03 4.14 -11.13
CA ILE A 23 10.54 2.85 -10.63
C ILE A 23 9.95 3.07 -9.25
N ILE A 24 8.72 2.62 -9.03
CA ILE A 24 8.02 2.76 -7.74
C ILE A 24 7.65 1.37 -7.23
N ALA A 25 8.18 1.01 -6.06
CA ALA A 25 7.83 -0.23 -5.37
C ALA A 25 6.54 0.02 -4.58
N ILE A 26 5.43 -0.53 -5.04
CA ILE A 26 4.09 -0.32 -4.49
C ILE A 26 3.77 -1.45 -3.51
N ASP A 27 3.37 -1.09 -2.30
CA ASP A 27 2.75 -2.04 -1.38
C ASP A 27 1.41 -2.49 -1.98
N ALA A 28 1.34 -3.77 -2.35
CA ALA A 28 0.18 -4.34 -3.01
C ALA A 28 -1.03 -4.43 -2.07
N LEU A 29 -0.86 -4.88 -0.82
CA LEU A 29 -1.99 -5.00 0.09
C LEU A 29 -2.55 -3.63 0.47
N ASN A 30 -1.68 -2.66 0.76
CA ASN A 30 -2.11 -1.28 1.01
C ASN A 30 -2.90 -0.72 -0.19
N SER A 31 -2.46 -1.01 -1.42
CA SER A 31 -3.17 -0.60 -2.64
C SER A 31 -4.52 -1.29 -2.83
N LEU A 32 -4.58 -2.61 -2.64
CA LEU A 32 -5.80 -3.39 -2.81
C LEU A 32 -6.86 -3.01 -1.78
N TYR A 33 -6.46 -2.78 -0.52
CA TYR A 33 -7.36 -2.24 0.50
C TYR A 33 -7.87 -0.84 0.16
N GLN A 34 -7.02 0.04 -0.38
CA GLN A 34 -7.48 1.34 -0.88
C GLN A 34 -8.52 1.18 -1.98
N PHE A 35 -8.29 0.31 -2.97
CA PHE A 35 -9.25 0.09 -4.05
C PHE A 35 -10.59 -0.44 -3.54
N LEU A 36 -10.58 -1.38 -2.58
CA LEU A 36 -11.81 -1.87 -1.94
C LEU A 36 -12.56 -0.80 -1.15
N SER A 37 -11.82 0.15 -0.57
CA SER A 37 -12.43 1.25 0.18
C SER A 37 -13.03 2.31 -0.75
N ILE A 38 -12.30 2.68 -1.81
CA ILE A 38 -12.61 3.84 -2.67
C ILE A 38 -13.51 3.47 -3.86
N ILE A 39 -13.30 2.31 -4.48
CA ILE A 39 -14.00 1.94 -5.71
C ILE A 39 -15.28 1.21 -5.36
N ARG A 40 -16.39 1.93 -5.41
CA ARG A 40 -17.72 1.49 -4.99
C ARG A 40 -18.78 1.95 -5.97
N GLN A 41 -19.93 1.30 -5.88
CA GLN A 41 -21.16 1.74 -6.55
C GLN A 41 -21.69 3.03 -5.89
N PRO A 42 -22.58 3.78 -6.57
CA PRO A 42 -23.14 5.03 -6.02
C PRO A 42 -23.84 4.88 -4.66
N ASP A 43 -24.38 3.69 -4.38
CA ASP A 43 -25.02 3.33 -3.11
C ASP A 43 -24.01 3.00 -1.98
N GLY A 44 -22.72 2.96 -2.28
CA GLY A 44 -21.66 2.63 -1.33
C GLY A 44 -21.31 1.14 -1.24
N THR A 45 -22.01 0.27 -1.96
CA THR A 45 -21.64 -1.15 -2.04
C THR A 45 -20.37 -1.34 -2.88
N PRO A 46 -19.56 -2.38 -2.63
CA PRO A 46 -18.43 -2.71 -3.50
C PRO A 46 -18.87 -2.97 -4.95
N LEU A 47 -17.96 -2.78 -5.92
CA LEU A 47 -18.19 -3.30 -7.27
C LEU A 47 -18.19 -4.83 -7.21
N MET A 48 -19.15 -5.43 -7.91
CA MET A 48 -19.30 -6.88 -7.99
C MET A 48 -19.61 -7.33 -9.41
N ASP A 49 -19.34 -8.59 -9.70
CA ASP A 49 -19.81 -9.27 -10.91
C ASP A 49 -21.21 -9.89 -10.72
N SER A 50 -21.74 -10.52 -11.76
CA SER A 50 -23.07 -11.18 -11.75
C SER A 50 -23.17 -12.34 -10.75
N ASN A 51 -22.05 -12.92 -10.34
CA ASN A 51 -21.98 -13.96 -9.32
C ASN A 51 -21.85 -13.41 -7.89
N GLY A 52 -21.83 -12.07 -7.73
CA GLY A 52 -21.69 -11.40 -6.44
C GLY A 52 -20.26 -11.38 -5.90
N ARG A 53 -19.24 -11.71 -6.71
CA ARG A 53 -17.84 -11.61 -6.29
C ARG A 53 -17.38 -10.15 -6.36
N ILE A 54 -16.62 -9.70 -5.37
CA ILE A 54 -16.14 -8.31 -5.30
C ILE A 54 -15.02 -8.08 -6.33
N THR A 55 -15.21 -7.12 -7.24
CA THR A 55 -14.27 -6.82 -8.33
C THR A 55 -13.59 -5.44 -8.20
N SER A 56 -13.88 -4.68 -7.13
CA SER A 56 -13.27 -3.36 -6.87
C SER A 56 -11.74 -3.38 -6.93
N HIS A 57 -11.13 -4.43 -6.37
CA HIS A 57 -9.69 -4.60 -6.33
C HIS A 57 -9.08 -4.79 -7.74
N LEU A 58 -9.71 -5.60 -8.60
CA LEU A 58 -9.30 -5.80 -10.00
C LEU A 58 -9.47 -4.53 -10.82
N SER A 59 -10.59 -3.84 -10.66
CA SER A 59 -10.86 -2.56 -11.33
C SER A 59 -9.79 -1.53 -10.98
N GLY A 60 -9.52 -1.36 -9.69
CA GLY A 60 -8.50 -0.45 -9.20
C GLY A 60 -7.12 -0.82 -9.71
N LEU A 61 -6.72 -2.08 -9.57
CA LEU A 61 -5.41 -2.56 -9.99
C LEU A 61 -5.20 -2.37 -11.49
N PHE A 62 -6.17 -2.76 -12.33
CA PHE A 62 -6.08 -2.64 -13.78
C PHE A 62 -5.98 -1.18 -14.24
N TYR A 63 -6.97 -0.35 -13.90
CA TYR A 63 -7.04 1.01 -14.41
C TYR A 63 -6.00 1.93 -13.78
N ARG A 64 -5.69 1.77 -12.49
CA ARG A 64 -4.68 2.60 -11.83
C ARG A 64 -3.28 2.26 -12.34
N THR A 65 -2.94 0.99 -12.46
CA THR A 65 -1.64 0.57 -12.98
C THR A 65 -1.46 1.04 -14.43
N THR A 66 -2.49 0.87 -15.27
CA THR A 66 -2.49 1.41 -16.64
C THR A 66 -2.19 2.91 -16.64
N ARG A 67 -2.86 3.68 -15.78
CA ARG A 67 -2.62 5.13 -15.67
C ARG A 67 -1.21 5.49 -15.21
N LEU A 68 -0.66 4.77 -14.23
CA LEU A 68 0.72 5.00 -13.77
C LEU A 68 1.72 4.78 -14.91
N VAL A 69 1.53 3.70 -15.67
CA VAL A 69 2.38 3.37 -16.82
C VAL A 69 2.23 4.41 -17.95
N GLU A 70 1.02 4.89 -18.25
CA GLU A 70 0.78 5.99 -19.19
C GLU A 70 1.49 7.29 -18.78
N LEU A 71 1.63 7.54 -17.47
CA LEU A 71 2.38 8.67 -16.93
C LEU A 71 3.90 8.47 -16.99
N GLY A 72 4.35 7.32 -17.51
CA GLY A 72 5.75 6.94 -17.60
C GLY A 72 6.34 6.44 -16.29
N ILE A 73 5.52 6.11 -15.29
CA ILE A 73 5.95 5.48 -14.04
C ILE A 73 6.12 3.99 -14.29
N LYS A 74 7.13 3.37 -13.66
CA LYS A 74 7.39 1.93 -13.73
C LYS A 74 6.98 1.25 -12.41
N PRO A 75 5.73 0.82 -12.26
CA PRO A 75 5.26 0.22 -11.02
C PRO A 75 5.77 -1.21 -10.86
N ILE A 76 6.13 -1.58 -9.63
CA ILE A 76 6.38 -2.96 -9.19
C ILE A 76 5.47 -3.19 -7.99
N TYR A 77 4.70 -4.27 -7.99
CA TYR A 77 3.84 -4.60 -6.84
C TYR A 77 4.53 -5.59 -5.91
N VAL A 78 4.54 -5.31 -4.61
CA VAL A 78 5.14 -6.21 -3.62
C VAL A 78 4.05 -6.74 -2.69
N PHE A 79 3.90 -8.05 -2.65
CA PHE A 79 2.92 -8.76 -1.83
C PHE A 79 3.58 -9.31 -0.56
N ASP A 80 2.84 -9.26 0.55
CA ASP A 80 3.25 -9.87 1.82
C ASP A 80 3.40 -11.38 1.71
N GLY A 81 4.40 -11.91 2.41
CA GLY A 81 4.63 -13.32 2.66
C GLY A 81 4.05 -13.77 4.00
N LYS A 82 4.82 -14.57 4.74
CA LYS A 82 4.38 -15.07 6.04
C LYS A 82 4.54 -13.95 7.09
N PRO A 83 3.47 -13.54 7.78
CA PRO A 83 3.56 -12.48 8.78
C PRO A 83 4.42 -12.93 9.98
N PRO A 84 5.12 -12.00 10.67
CA PRO A 84 5.78 -12.27 11.94
C PRO A 84 4.80 -12.76 13.00
N VAL A 85 5.30 -13.55 13.96
CA VAL A 85 4.46 -14.11 15.04
C VAL A 85 3.74 -13.01 15.83
N LEU A 86 4.41 -11.87 16.06
CA LEU A 86 3.88 -10.73 16.80
C LEU A 86 2.70 -10.03 16.10
N LYS A 87 2.56 -10.18 14.78
CA LYS A 87 1.47 -9.56 14.00
C LYS A 87 0.15 -10.36 14.05
N LYS A 88 0.16 -11.57 14.64
CA LYS A 88 -1.04 -12.42 14.73
C LYS A 88 -2.20 -11.76 15.47
N ARG A 89 -1.89 -11.07 16.57
CA ARG A 89 -2.90 -10.40 17.41
C ARG A 89 -3.60 -9.28 16.64
N GLU A 90 -2.82 -8.47 15.93
CA GLU A 90 -3.37 -7.36 15.13
C GLU A 90 -4.27 -7.87 13.99
N ILE A 91 -3.90 -9.00 13.36
CA ILE A 91 -4.75 -9.66 12.36
C ILE A 91 -6.09 -10.11 12.97
N GLU A 92 -6.09 -10.60 14.22
CA GLU A 92 -7.30 -10.99 14.97
C GLU A 92 -8.18 -9.77 15.28
N GLU A 93 -7.59 -8.71 15.84
CA GLU A 93 -8.28 -7.45 16.16
C GLU A 93 -8.87 -6.78 14.90
N ARG A 94 -8.15 -6.82 13.78
CA ARG A 94 -8.66 -6.36 12.48
C ARG A 94 -9.88 -7.18 12.04
N LYS A 95 -9.91 -8.50 12.28
CA LYS A 95 -11.09 -9.34 11.98
C LYS A 95 -12.28 -8.95 12.85
N GLU A 96 -12.06 -8.68 14.13
CA GLU A 96 -13.12 -8.27 15.07
C GLU A 96 -13.69 -6.89 14.72
N THR A 97 -12.82 -5.90 14.53
CA THR A 97 -13.20 -4.54 14.11
C THR A 97 -14.02 -4.57 12.80
N LYS A 98 -13.66 -5.43 11.85
CA LYS A 98 -14.42 -5.62 10.61
C LYS A 98 -15.79 -6.25 10.84
N LYS A 99 -15.91 -7.22 11.76
CA LYS A 99 -17.22 -7.82 12.12
C LYS A 99 -18.13 -6.78 12.76
N GLU A 100 -17.60 -5.89 13.59
CA GLU A 100 -18.38 -4.80 14.19
C GLU A 100 -18.81 -3.78 13.14
N ALA A 101 -17.90 -3.37 12.25
CA ALA A 101 -18.24 -2.47 11.13
C ALA A 101 -19.33 -3.06 10.22
N GLU A 102 -19.32 -4.38 9.99
CA GLU A 102 -20.36 -5.07 9.20
C GLU A 102 -21.73 -5.01 9.88
N LYS A 103 -21.79 -5.22 11.19
CA LYS A 103 -23.03 -5.08 11.97
C LYS A 103 -23.57 -3.65 11.92
N GLU A 104 -22.70 -2.66 12.11
CA GLU A 104 -23.08 -1.25 12.05
C GLU A 104 -23.49 -0.81 10.65
N TRP A 105 -22.87 -1.36 9.61
CA TRP A 105 -23.27 -1.14 8.21
C TRP A 105 -24.68 -1.69 7.95
N GLN A 106 -24.95 -2.94 8.30
CA GLN A 106 -26.27 -3.56 8.12
C GLN A 106 -27.35 -2.81 8.89
N LYS A 107 -27.04 -2.38 10.12
CA LYS A 107 -27.94 -1.56 10.93
C LYS A 107 -28.22 -0.20 10.27
N ALA A 108 -27.19 0.52 9.84
CA ALA A 108 -27.35 1.81 9.17
C ALA A 108 -28.16 1.68 7.86
N LEU A 109 -28.00 0.57 7.13
CA LEU A 109 -28.80 0.26 5.94
C LEU A 109 -30.28 0.05 6.30
N SER A 110 -30.56 -0.74 7.34
CA SER A 110 -31.93 -1.03 7.80
C SER A 110 -32.66 0.19 8.35
N GLU A 111 -31.92 1.15 8.90
CA GLU A 111 -32.44 2.41 9.44
C GLU A 111 -32.50 3.55 8.41
N GLY A 112 -32.13 3.29 7.14
CA GLY A 112 -32.14 4.30 6.07
C GLY A 112 -31.07 5.39 6.21
N ARG A 113 -30.06 5.19 7.09
CA ARG A 113 -28.95 6.13 7.30
C ARG A 113 -27.87 5.94 6.24
N LEU A 114 -28.16 6.36 5.01
CA LEU A 114 -27.33 6.08 3.83
C LEU A 114 -25.89 6.63 3.93
N GLU A 115 -25.68 7.79 4.55
CA GLU A 115 -24.33 8.36 4.71
C GLU A 115 -23.49 7.60 5.75
N ASP A 116 -24.10 7.16 6.85
CA ASP A 116 -23.45 6.29 7.83
C ASP A 116 -23.18 4.90 7.23
N ALA A 117 -24.13 4.38 6.46
CA ALA A 117 -23.97 3.11 5.76
C ALA A 117 -22.78 3.17 4.79
N LYS A 118 -22.64 4.23 3.99
CA LYS A 118 -21.46 4.43 3.13
C LYS A 118 -20.14 4.45 3.93
N LYS A 119 -20.12 5.12 5.08
CA LYS A 119 -18.94 5.21 5.95
C LYS A 119 -18.55 3.86 6.54
N PHE A 120 -19.53 3.07 7.00
CA PHE A 120 -19.28 1.76 7.58
C PHE A 120 -18.94 0.72 6.50
N ALA A 121 -19.58 0.77 5.34
CA ALA A 121 -19.31 -0.11 4.19
C ALA A 121 -17.84 -0.08 3.77
N GLY A 122 -17.21 1.11 3.83
CA GLY A 122 -15.76 1.30 3.57
C GLY A 122 -14.85 0.44 4.45
N ARG A 123 -15.32 0.07 5.65
CA ARG A 123 -14.57 -0.66 6.68
C ARG A 123 -14.88 -2.16 6.73
N THR A 124 -15.87 -2.64 5.97
CA THR A 124 -16.29 -4.05 5.98
C THR A 124 -15.53 -4.94 5.01
N SER A 125 -14.82 -4.35 4.04
CA SER A 125 -14.16 -5.10 2.97
C SER A 125 -13.17 -6.14 3.51
N ARG A 126 -13.52 -7.41 3.26
CA ARG A 126 -12.64 -8.55 3.49
C ARG A 126 -11.78 -8.74 2.24
N PHE A 127 -10.48 -8.87 2.45
CA PHE A 127 -9.55 -9.28 1.42
C PHE A 127 -9.33 -10.79 1.58
N THR A 128 -9.56 -11.56 0.53
CA THR A 128 -9.50 -13.03 0.56
C THR A 128 -8.26 -13.53 -0.20
N ASP A 129 -7.88 -14.78 0.04
CA ASP A 129 -6.79 -15.43 -0.70
C ASP A 129 -7.10 -15.56 -2.21
N GLU A 130 -8.39 -15.68 -2.56
CA GLU A 130 -8.84 -15.65 -3.95
C GLU A 130 -8.56 -14.28 -4.59
N MET A 131 -8.92 -13.18 -3.92
CA MET A 131 -8.61 -11.82 -4.40
C MET A 131 -7.11 -11.57 -4.52
N LEU A 132 -6.30 -12.15 -3.63
CA LEU A 132 -4.85 -12.11 -3.71
C LEU A 132 -4.34 -12.80 -4.96
N LYS A 133 -4.82 -14.02 -5.23
CA LYS A 133 -4.47 -14.78 -6.43
C LYS A 133 -4.90 -14.03 -7.69
N ASP A 134 -6.15 -13.58 -7.74
CA ASP A 134 -6.71 -12.82 -8.87
C ASP A 134 -5.92 -11.53 -9.14
N SER A 135 -5.46 -10.84 -8.09
CA SER A 135 -4.60 -9.65 -8.24
C SER A 135 -3.25 -9.98 -8.87
N LYS A 136 -2.62 -11.10 -8.49
CA LYS A 136 -1.34 -11.54 -9.04
C LYS A 136 -1.48 -12.02 -10.47
N ASP A 137 -2.51 -12.81 -10.76
CA ASP A 137 -2.84 -13.28 -12.10
C ASP A 137 -3.06 -12.08 -13.04
N LEU A 138 -3.87 -11.10 -12.59
CA LEU A 138 -4.11 -9.87 -13.34
C LEU A 138 -2.82 -9.10 -13.64
N LEU A 139 -1.94 -8.87 -12.66
CA LEU A 139 -0.66 -8.20 -12.89
C LEU A 139 0.22 -8.96 -13.88
N GLY A 140 0.25 -10.29 -13.78
CA GLY A 140 0.92 -11.17 -14.73
C GLY A 140 0.41 -10.98 -16.16
N TYR A 141 -0.92 -11.01 -16.35
CA TYR A 141 -1.53 -10.77 -17.66
C TYR A 141 -1.30 -9.34 -18.17
N MET A 142 -1.16 -8.35 -17.28
CA MET A 142 -0.81 -6.98 -17.64
C MET A 142 0.65 -6.80 -18.03
N GLY A 143 1.52 -7.79 -17.78
CA GLY A 143 2.96 -7.68 -17.98
C GLY A 143 3.65 -6.77 -16.96
N ILE A 144 3.09 -6.67 -15.75
CA ILE A 144 3.61 -5.82 -14.67
C ILE A 144 4.32 -6.72 -13.63
N PRO A 145 5.59 -6.44 -13.29
CA PRO A 145 6.31 -7.26 -12.33
C PRO A 145 5.68 -7.15 -10.94
N TYR A 146 5.59 -8.29 -10.28
CA TYR A 146 5.26 -8.35 -8.87
C TYR A 146 6.20 -9.29 -8.12
N ILE A 147 6.38 -9.03 -6.83
CA ILE A 147 7.33 -9.73 -5.96
C ILE A 147 6.56 -10.30 -4.77
N GLN A 148 6.95 -11.52 -4.40
CA GLN A 148 6.52 -12.14 -3.15
C GLN A 148 7.56 -11.87 -2.07
N ALA A 149 7.26 -10.96 -1.13
CA ALA A 149 8.11 -10.74 0.02
C ALA A 149 8.17 -12.01 0.89
N PRO A 150 9.28 -12.27 1.59
CA PRO A 150 9.36 -13.40 2.52
C PRO A 150 8.58 -13.14 3.82
N SER A 151 8.32 -11.87 4.15
CA SER A 151 7.54 -11.41 5.30
C SER A 151 6.73 -10.16 4.93
N GLU A 152 7.01 -9.00 5.48
CA GLU A 152 6.25 -7.76 5.21
C GLU A 152 6.59 -7.18 3.83
N GLY A 153 5.57 -6.86 3.02
CA GLY A 153 5.74 -6.25 1.70
C GLY A 153 6.36 -4.86 1.79
N GLU A 154 5.97 -4.07 2.79
CA GLU A 154 6.54 -2.74 3.04
C GLU A 154 8.04 -2.77 3.33
N ALA A 155 8.49 -3.79 4.06
CA ALA A 155 9.91 -3.98 4.34
C ALA A 155 10.69 -4.34 3.08
N GLN A 156 10.13 -5.20 2.23
CA GLN A 156 10.72 -5.54 0.93
C GLN A 156 10.73 -4.33 -0.02
N CYS A 157 9.67 -3.54 -0.08
CA CYS A 157 9.63 -2.26 -0.81
C CYS A 157 10.75 -1.31 -0.35
N ALA A 158 10.87 -1.13 0.97
CA ALA A 158 11.89 -0.26 1.57
C ALA A 158 13.30 -0.76 1.25
N TYR A 159 13.52 -2.08 1.30
CA TYR A 159 14.79 -2.72 0.95
C TYR A 159 15.18 -2.47 -0.52
N MET A 160 14.25 -2.72 -1.46
CA MET A 160 14.48 -2.46 -2.88
C MET A 160 14.86 -1.00 -3.14
N CYS A 161 14.22 -0.06 -2.43
CA CYS A 161 14.54 1.36 -2.55
C CYS A 161 15.92 1.72 -1.98
N ARG A 162 16.36 1.10 -0.88
CA ARG A 162 17.72 1.28 -0.35
C ARG A 162 18.79 0.68 -1.26
N LYS A 163 18.49 -0.46 -1.89
CA LYS A 163 19.39 -1.14 -2.83
C LYS A 163 19.54 -0.37 -4.14
N GLY A 164 18.56 0.47 -4.49
CA GLY A 164 18.57 1.30 -5.70
C GLY A 164 17.74 0.73 -6.86
N ASP A 165 17.08 -0.42 -6.65
CA ASP A 165 16.25 -1.09 -7.66
C ASP A 165 14.90 -0.38 -7.87
N ALA A 166 14.46 0.40 -6.88
CA ALA A 166 13.32 1.30 -6.97
C ALA A 166 13.67 2.68 -6.41
N TRP A 167 13.00 3.73 -6.89
CA TRP A 167 13.29 5.10 -6.49
C TRP A 167 12.59 5.50 -5.18
N ALA A 168 11.35 5.04 -5.00
CA ALA A 168 10.52 5.30 -3.82
C ALA A 168 9.51 4.17 -3.58
N VAL A 169 9.01 4.10 -2.35
CA VAL A 169 7.90 3.23 -1.97
C VAL A 169 6.57 3.95 -2.20
N GLY A 170 5.61 3.29 -2.82
CA GLY A 170 4.22 3.74 -2.93
C GLY A 170 3.35 3.08 -1.87
N SER A 171 3.00 3.80 -0.81
CA SER A 171 2.11 3.33 0.27
C SER A 171 1.41 4.51 0.96
N GLN A 172 0.35 4.23 1.72
CA GLN A 172 -0.25 5.21 2.64
C GLN A 172 0.29 5.10 4.07
N ASP A 173 1.00 4.02 4.39
CA ASP A 173 1.40 3.70 5.76
C ASP A 173 2.87 4.13 5.99
N TYR A 174 3.15 4.64 7.19
CA TYR A 174 4.47 5.22 7.53
C TYR A 174 5.50 4.15 7.89
N ASP A 175 5.08 2.93 8.11
CA ASP A 175 5.89 1.75 8.44
C ASP A 175 7.04 1.54 7.42
N THR A 176 6.81 1.89 6.15
CA THR A 176 7.85 1.91 5.10
C THR A 176 9.08 2.75 5.49
N LEU A 177 8.89 3.91 6.14
CA LEU A 177 9.98 4.76 6.63
C LEU A 177 10.71 4.11 7.81
N LEU A 178 9.98 3.41 8.69
CA LEU A 178 10.55 2.66 9.81
C LEU A 178 11.45 1.52 9.33
N PHE A 179 10.99 0.79 8.30
CA PHE A 179 11.81 -0.18 7.60
C PHE A 179 12.99 0.44 6.85
N GLY A 180 13.05 1.76 6.73
CA GLY A 180 14.16 2.52 6.13
C GLY A 180 13.99 2.82 4.65
N ALA A 181 12.77 3.02 4.15
CA ALA A 181 12.57 3.52 2.80
C ALA A 181 13.14 4.95 2.71
N PRO A 182 14.02 5.27 1.74
CA PRO A 182 14.57 6.61 1.59
C PRO A 182 13.49 7.63 1.19
N ARG A 183 12.47 7.18 0.44
CA ARG A 183 11.38 8.00 -0.08
C ARG A 183 10.06 7.24 0.00
N LEU A 184 9.04 7.87 0.56
CA LEU A 184 7.66 7.38 0.58
C LEU A 184 6.79 8.34 -0.24
N VAL A 185 6.14 7.81 -1.27
CA VAL A 185 5.15 8.53 -2.08
C VAL A 185 3.76 8.12 -1.63
N LYS A 186 2.96 9.10 -1.19
CA LYS A 186 1.57 8.91 -0.77
C LYS A 186 0.63 9.49 -1.81
N GLY A 187 -0.54 8.87 -1.96
CA GLY A 187 -1.60 9.39 -2.85
C GLY A 187 -1.60 8.81 -4.27
N LEU A 188 -0.73 7.85 -4.61
CA LEU A 188 -0.67 7.24 -5.96
C LEU A 188 -2.01 6.69 -6.45
N ASN A 189 -2.77 6.05 -5.56
CA ASN A 189 -4.05 5.42 -5.88
C ASN A 189 -5.25 6.36 -5.74
N LEU A 190 -5.05 7.57 -5.21
CA LEU A 190 -6.12 8.52 -4.95
C LEU A 190 -6.42 9.36 -6.20
N SER A 191 -7.60 9.98 -6.23
CA SER A 191 -8.03 10.90 -7.29
C SER A 191 -8.81 12.06 -6.68
N GLY A 192 -8.86 13.20 -7.36
CA GLY A 192 -9.62 14.37 -6.89
C GLY A 192 -8.82 15.26 -5.94
N LYS A 193 -9.39 15.57 -4.76
CA LYS A 193 -8.83 16.54 -3.78
C LYS A 193 -7.63 16.03 -2.96
N PHE A 194 -7.18 14.79 -3.18
CA PHE A 194 -6.05 14.23 -2.44
C PHE A 194 -4.75 14.55 -3.18
N GLU A 195 -3.86 15.25 -2.51
CA GLU A 195 -2.57 15.66 -3.07
C GLU A 195 -1.57 14.51 -3.01
N LEU A 196 -0.96 14.24 -4.17
CA LEU A 196 0.22 13.40 -4.26
C LEU A 196 1.33 14.09 -3.46
N SER A 197 1.98 13.34 -2.58
CA SER A 197 3.03 13.89 -1.70
C SER A 197 4.18 12.93 -1.55
N ILE A 198 5.33 13.47 -1.19
CA ILE A 198 6.55 12.72 -0.93
C ILE A 198 7.08 13.03 0.46
N ILE A 199 7.61 12.00 1.09
CA ILE A 199 8.32 12.09 2.37
C ILE A 199 9.72 11.54 2.15
N HIS A 200 10.71 12.32 2.59
CA HIS A 200 12.12 12.01 2.50
C HIS A 200 12.63 11.61 3.89
N LEU A 201 13.07 10.37 4.07
CA LEU A 201 13.46 9.87 5.39
C LEU A 201 14.63 10.67 5.99
N ASP A 202 15.61 11.05 5.18
CA ASP A 202 16.74 11.89 5.59
C ASP A 202 16.30 13.26 6.09
N LYS A 203 15.36 13.93 5.39
CA LYS A 203 14.77 15.19 5.84
C LYS A 203 14.02 15.03 7.16
N VAL A 204 13.22 13.98 7.31
CA VAL A 204 12.48 13.68 8.55
C VAL A 204 13.45 13.51 9.73
N LEU A 205 14.48 12.69 9.56
CA LEU A 205 15.48 12.43 10.60
C LEU A 205 16.27 13.69 10.96
N HIS A 206 16.66 14.48 9.95
CA HIS A 206 17.38 15.74 10.15
C HIS A 206 16.53 16.80 10.88
N GLU A 207 15.30 17.04 10.44
CA GLU A 207 14.40 18.05 11.03
C GLU A 207 13.99 17.71 12.46
N LEU A 208 13.81 16.42 12.76
CA LEU A 208 13.47 15.96 14.10
C LEU A 208 14.70 15.73 14.98
N ASN A 209 15.92 15.82 14.42
CA ASN A 209 17.19 15.48 15.06
C ASN A 209 17.14 14.07 15.70
N LEU A 210 16.75 13.08 14.89
CA LEU A 210 16.60 11.69 15.30
C LEU A 210 17.45 10.76 14.44
N SER A 211 17.87 9.66 15.03
CA SER A 211 18.23 8.43 14.31
C SER A 211 16.99 7.66 13.85
N ARG A 212 17.18 6.72 12.92
CA ARG A 212 16.10 5.82 12.51
C ARG A 212 15.62 4.94 13.67
N GLU A 213 16.53 4.55 14.57
CA GLU A 213 16.18 3.77 15.76
C GLU A 213 15.24 4.54 16.69
N GLU A 214 15.53 5.83 16.92
CA GLU A 214 14.66 6.69 17.70
C GLU A 214 13.30 6.94 17.02
N LEU A 215 13.26 7.05 15.69
CA LEU A 215 11.99 7.12 14.95
C LEU A 215 11.16 5.82 15.11
N ILE A 216 11.82 4.66 15.13
CA ILE A 216 11.17 3.37 15.42
C ILE A 216 10.65 3.35 16.86
N ASP A 217 11.43 3.82 17.83
CA ASP A 217 10.98 3.91 19.23
C ASP A 217 9.75 4.81 19.38
N ILE A 218 9.72 5.95 18.69
CA ILE A 218 8.53 6.81 18.64
C ILE A 218 7.33 6.04 18.11
N ALA A 219 7.50 5.29 17.01
CA ALA A 219 6.42 4.50 16.43
C ALA A 219 5.93 3.41 17.39
N ILE A 220 6.85 2.70 18.05
CA ILE A 220 6.53 1.70 19.08
C ILE A 220 5.72 2.32 20.23
N LEU A 221 6.10 3.52 20.69
CA LEU A 221 5.34 4.21 21.75
C LEU A 221 3.94 4.63 21.31
N VAL A 222 3.77 5.02 20.04
CA VAL A 222 2.46 5.39 19.47
C VAL A 222 1.58 4.15 19.26
N GLY A 223 2.19 3.03 18.88
CA GLY A 223 1.53 1.79 18.52
C GLY A 223 1.78 1.45 17.05
N THR A 224 2.14 0.19 16.81
CA THR A 224 2.45 -0.36 15.49
C THR A 224 1.58 -1.59 15.22
N ASP A 225 1.71 -2.19 14.05
CA ASP A 225 1.11 -3.49 13.76
C ASP A 225 1.62 -4.63 14.69
N PHE A 226 2.69 -4.39 15.48
CA PHE A 226 3.30 -5.38 16.38
C PHE A 226 3.01 -5.15 17.86
N ASN A 227 2.45 -4.00 18.24
CA ASN A 227 2.13 -3.65 19.63
C ASN A 227 1.06 -2.56 19.74
N GLU A 228 0.30 -2.56 20.84
CA GLU A 228 -0.78 -1.57 21.08
C GLU A 228 -0.30 -0.13 21.29
N GLY A 229 1.00 0.07 21.51
CA GLY A 229 1.55 1.35 21.96
C GLY A 229 1.31 1.62 23.43
N VAL A 230 1.78 2.77 23.91
CA VAL A 230 1.61 3.19 25.30
C VAL A 230 0.39 4.08 25.41
N LYS A 231 -0.57 3.67 26.25
CA LYS A 231 -1.83 4.39 26.44
C LYS A 231 -1.61 5.87 26.76
N GLY A 232 -2.22 6.75 25.97
CA GLY A 232 -2.12 8.21 26.14
C GLY A 232 -0.80 8.81 25.68
N ILE A 233 -0.05 8.11 24.83
CA ILE A 233 1.12 8.62 24.12
C ILE A 233 0.81 8.68 22.62
N GLY A 234 0.62 9.91 22.10
CA GLY A 234 0.55 10.16 20.67
C GLY A 234 1.89 10.66 20.09
N PRO A 235 1.98 10.91 18.78
CA PRO A 235 3.25 11.15 18.07
C PRO A 235 4.11 12.26 18.68
N LYS A 236 3.50 13.41 19.01
CA LYS A 236 4.22 14.54 19.62
C LYS A 236 4.75 14.23 21.02
N LYS A 237 4.01 13.44 21.80
CA LYS A 237 4.42 13.05 23.16
C LYS A 237 5.49 11.96 23.11
N ALA A 238 5.36 11.00 22.19
CA ALA A 238 6.37 9.99 21.92
C ALA A 238 7.70 10.63 21.50
N LEU A 239 7.66 11.58 20.55
CA LEU A 239 8.82 12.37 20.14
C LEU A 239 9.52 12.99 21.35
N LYS A 240 8.77 13.70 22.20
CA LYS A 240 9.31 14.33 23.42
C LYS A 240 9.97 13.31 24.35
N VAL A 241 9.32 12.18 24.61
CA VAL A 241 9.85 11.11 25.48
C VAL A 241 11.18 10.58 24.96
N VAL A 242 11.26 10.30 23.66
CA VAL A 242 12.48 9.76 23.03
C VAL A 242 13.59 10.79 23.03
N THR A 243 13.32 12.04 22.62
CA THR A 243 14.33 13.11 22.60
C THR A 243 14.85 13.50 23.98
N GLU A 244 14.05 13.31 25.04
CA GLU A 244 14.46 13.56 26.43
C GLU A 244 15.14 12.33 27.08
N ASN A 245 15.30 11.22 26.35
CA ASN A 245 15.83 9.95 26.84
C ASN A 245 15.04 9.39 28.05
N ARG A 246 13.71 9.50 28.00
CA ARG A 246 12.80 9.13 29.10
C ARG A 246 12.05 7.82 28.84
N LEU A 247 12.52 7.02 27.89
CA LEU A 247 11.91 5.74 27.53
C LEU A 247 11.80 4.80 28.75
N GLY A 248 12.86 4.74 29.57
CA GLY A 248 12.92 3.90 30.77
C GLY A 248 12.02 4.35 31.93
N GLU A 249 11.42 5.53 31.86
CA GLU A 249 10.44 6.01 32.86
C GLU A 249 9.03 5.47 32.60
N LEU A 250 8.80 4.90 31.41
CA LEU A 250 7.50 4.35 31.03
C LEU A 250 7.36 2.91 31.54
N GLY A 251 6.21 2.60 32.14
CA GLY A 251 5.83 1.23 32.50
C GLY A 251 5.41 0.43 31.26
N ILE A 252 6.37 0.13 30.39
CA ILE A 252 6.16 -0.58 29.12
C ILE A 252 6.08 -2.08 29.40
N ASP A 253 5.01 -2.71 28.91
CA ASP A 253 4.69 -4.12 29.11
C ASP A 253 4.99 -5.02 27.90
N PHE A 254 5.61 -4.45 26.85
CA PHE A 254 6.03 -5.14 25.65
C PHE A 254 7.54 -4.99 25.39
N ASP A 255 8.11 -5.96 24.68
CA ASP A 255 9.54 -6.00 24.35
C ASP A 255 9.87 -5.05 23.20
N ILE A 256 10.36 -3.85 23.54
CA ILE A 256 10.74 -2.81 22.59
C ILE A 256 11.87 -3.29 21.68
N ASP A 257 12.87 -4.00 22.23
CA ASP A 257 14.04 -4.42 21.47
C ASP A 257 13.65 -5.45 20.40
N ALA A 258 12.78 -6.39 20.76
CA ALA A 258 12.25 -7.37 19.81
C ALA A 258 11.44 -6.72 18.68
N ILE A 259 10.62 -5.70 18.98
CA ILE A 259 9.86 -4.97 17.95
C ILE A 259 10.79 -4.12 17.10
N ARG A 260 11.78 -3.45 17.71
CA ARG A 260 12.78 -2.65 17.00
C ARG A 260 13.56 -3.52 16.01
N GLU A 261 13.92 -4.74 16.39
CA GLU A 261 14.63 -5.66 15.52
C GLU A 261 13.82 -6.05 14.27
N ILE A 262 12.48 -6.13 14.34
CA ILE A 262 11.62 -6.36 13.17
C ILE A 262 11.83 -5.26 12.12
N PHE A 263 11.91 -3.99 12.54
CA PHE A 263 12.09 -2.86 11.62
C PHE A 263 13.55 -2.68 11.17
N LEU A 264 14.52 -2.96 12.03
CA LEU A 264 15.95 -2.79 11.72
C LEU A 264 16.51 -3.93 10.86
N LYS A 265 16.07 -5.16 11.10
CA LYS A 265 16.52 -6.37 10.40
C LYS A 265 15.32 -7.17 9.87
N PRO A 266 14.49 -6.57 9.00
CA PRO A 266 13.35 -7.28 8.44
C PRO A 266 13.84 -8.42 7.56
N LYS A 267 13.04 -9.49 7.50
CA LYS A 267 13.26 -10.55 6.52
C LYS A 267 12.90 -10.03 5.13
N VAL A 268 13.89 -9.98 4.24
CA VAL A 268 13.79 -9.52 2.85
C VAL A 268 14.52 -10.50 1.92
N THR A 269 14.31 -10.39 0.61
CA THR A 269 14.94 -11.26 -0.39
C THR A 269 15.56 -10.44 -1.52
N ASP A 270 16.60 -10.98 -2.14
CA ASP A 270 17.16 -10.52 -3.42
C ASP A 270 16.65 -11.35 -4.62
N GLU A 271 15.85 -12.40 -4.36
CA GLU A 271 15.31 -13.30 -5.36
C GLU A 271 14.09 -12.68 -6.05
N TYR A 272 14.34 -11.75 -6.98
CA TYR A 272 13.32 -11.16 -7.85
C TYR A 272 13.91 -10.69 -9.18
N GLU A 273 13.07 -10.60 -10.20
CA GLU A 273 13.41 -9.99 -11.49
C GLU A 273 12.41 -8.90 -11.84
N LEU A 274 12.92 -7.80 -12.40
CA LEU A 274 12.12 -6.62 -12.74
C LEU A 274 11.95 -6.52 -14.25
N ASN A 275 10.97 -7.27 -14.76
CA ASN A 275 10.68 -7.33 -16.19
C ASN A 275 9.26 -6.84 -16.46
N TRP A 276 9.15 -5.75 -17.22
CA TRP A 276 7.88 -5.29 -17.79
C TRP A 276 7.73 -5.87 -19.19
N THR A 277 6.65 -6.63 -19.41
CA THR A 277 6.41 -7.34 -20.68
C THR A 277 5.17 -6.80 -21.39
N GLU A 278 4.97 -7.20 -22.66
CA GLU A 278 3.73 -6.84 -23.36
C GLU A 278 2.52 -7.50 -22.66
N PRO A 279 1.38 -6.79 -22.51
CA PRO A 279 0.19 -7.36 -21.88
C PRO A 279 -0.43 -8.46 -22.74
N ASP A 280 -0.83 -9.56 -22.10
CA ASP A 280 -1.55 -10.66 -22.72
C ASP A 280 -3.02 -10.27 -22.91
N ARG A 281 -3.32 -9.72 -24.10
CA ARG A 281 -4.69 -9.32 -24.46
C ARG A 281 -5.69 -10.47 -24.32
N GLY A 282 -5.32 -11.70 -24.70
CA GLY A 282 -6.23 -12.84 -24.69
C GLY A 282 -6.66 -13.18 -23.26
N SER A 283 -5.67 -13.37 -22.38
CA SER A 283 -5.90 -13.64 -20.96
C SER A 283 -6.63 -12.50 -20.25
N LEU A 284 -6.30 -11.23 -20.55
CA LEU A 284 -6.98 -10.09 -19.93
C LEU A 284 -8.48 -10.01 -20.28
N ILE A 285 -8.84 -10.25 -21.54
CA ILE A 285 -10.25 -10.24 -21.98
C ILE A 285 -11.00 -11.44 -21.38
N GLU A 286 -10.40 -12.63 -21.40
CA GLU A 286 -10.99 -13.82 -20.78
C GLU A 286 -11.23 -13.58 -19.28
N PHE A 287 -10.20 -13.14 -18.56
CA PHE A 287 -10.22 -12.96 -17.12
C PHE A 287 -11.17 -11.83 -16.69
N LEU A 288 -11.01 -10.61 -17.21
CA LEU A 288 -11.81 -9.47 -16.76
C LEU A 288 -13.21 -9.48 -17.35
N CYS A 289 -13.36 -9.73 -18.66
CA CYS A 289 -14.66 -9.55 -19.32
C CYS A 289 -15.55 -10.78 -19.17
N LYS A 290 -15.04 -11.97 -19.49
CA LYS A 290 -15.84 -13.21 -19.35
C LYS A 290 -15.84 -13.73 -17.92
N GLY A 291 -14.71 -13.57 -17.22
CA GLY A 291 -14.55 -14.05 -15.86
C GLY A 291 -15.18 -13.15 -14.81
N HIS A 292 -15.26 -11.82 -15.02
CA HIS A 292 -15.69 -10.86 -14.00
C HIS A 292 -16.62 -9.74 -14.52
N ASP A 293 -17.24 -9.94 -15.69
CA ASP A 293 -18.25 -9.05 -16.28
C ASP A 293 -17.80 -7.60 -16.56
N PHE A 294 -16.50 -7.37 -16.73
CA PHE A 294 -16.01 -6.05 -17.15
C PHE A 294 -16.38 -5.76 -18.61
N SER A 295 -16.69 -4.50 -18.91
CA SER A 295 -17.02 -4.06 -20.28
C SER A 295 -15.84 -4.27 -21.24
N GLU A 296 -16.02 -5.17 -22.21
CA GLU A 296 -15.00 -5.53 -23.21
C GLU A 296 -14.43 -4.32 -23.93
N ASN A 297 -15.28 -3.44 -24.46
CA ASN A 297 -14.84 -2.21 -25.14
C ASN A 297 -13.95 -1.32 -24.25
N ARG A 298 -14.28 -1.17 -22.96
CA ARG A 298 -13.47 -0.37 -22.02
C ARG A 298 -12.13 -1.04 -21.73
N ILE A 299 -12.14 -2.36 -21.54
CA ILE A 299 -10.92 -3.15 -21.30
C ILE A 299 -10.01 -3.12 -22.52
N GLU A 300 -10.53 -3.35 -23.73
CA GLU A 300 -9.74 -3.30 -24.96
C GLU A 300 -9.02 -1.97 -25.15
N LYS A 301 -9.73 -0.86 -24.94
CA LYS A 301 -9.13 0.48 -25.03
C LYS A 301 -7.99 0.65 -24.02
N ALA A 302 -8.18 0.21 -22.79
CA ALA A 302 -7.17 0.30 -21.74
C ALA A 302 -5.97 -0.62 -22.00
N ILE A 303 -6.18 -1.83 -22.55
CA ILE A 303 -5.09 -2.73 -22.96
C ILE A 303 -4.24 -2.08 -24.05
N ASN A 304 -4.85 -1.46 -25.05
CA ASN A 304 -4.13 -0.77 -26.12
C ASN A 304 -3.27 0.39 -25.57
N ASN A 305 -3.84 1.17 -24.65
CA ASN A 305 -3.10 2.24 -23.97
C ASN A 305 -1.91 1.69 -23.17
N LEU A 306 -2.14 0.65 -22.36
CA LEU A 306 -1.10 -0.01 -21.57
C LEU A 306 0.03 -0.54 -22.45
N LYS A 307 -0.31 -1.25 -23.53
CA LYS A 307 0.66 -1.77 -24.51
C LYS A 307 1.51 -0.67 -25.12
N ASN A 308 0.91 0.44 -25.54
CA ASN A 308 1.65 1.56 -26.12
C ASN A 308 2.58 2.20 -25.09
N ALA A 309 2.09 2.44 -23.87
CA ALA A 309 2.88 3.04 -22.80
C ALA A 309 4.06 2.16 -22.35
N LEU A 310 3.88 0.83 -22.27
CA LEU A 310 4.97 -0.12 -21.97
C LEU A 310 6.05 -0.14 -23.06
N LYS A 311 5.66 -0.01 -24.34
CA LYS A 311 6.62 0.12 -25.46
C LYS A 311 7.44 1.41 -25.37
N GLU A 312 6.83 2.52 -24.98
CA GLU A 312 7.56 3.78 -24.79
C GLU A 312 8.56 3.68 -23.62
N LEU A 313 8.21 2.97 -22.55
CA LEU A 313 9.10 2.76 -21.41
C LEU A 313 10.34 1.95 -21.77
N SER A 314 10.18 0.87 -22.55
CA SER A 314 11.32 0.02 -22.94
C SER A 314 12.27 0.69 -23.93
N GLN A 315 11.75 1.51 -24.86
CA GLN A 315 12.59 2.27 -25.80
C GLN A 315 13.48 3.30 -25.09
N ARG A 316 12.98 3.92 -24.01
CA ARG A 316 13.76 4.91 -23.25
C ARG A 316 14.92 4.29 -22.49
N ASP A 317 14.73 3.07 -21.97
CA ASP A 317 15.83 2.35 -21.31
C ASP A 317 16.99 2.15 -22.27
N LEU A 318 16.74 1.74 -23.51
CA LEU A 318 17.78 1.59 -24.53
C LEU A 318 18.48 2.91 -24.88
N SER A 319 17.74 4.01 -24.99
CA SER A 319 18.32 5.33 -25.30
C SER A 319 19.21 5.91 -24.21
N ALA A 320 19.14 5.42 -22.97
CA ALA A 320 20.03 5.83 -21.89
C ALA A 320 21.44 5.19 -21.99
N TRP A 321 21.64 4.22 -22.87
CA TRP A 321 22.90 3.49 -23.07
C TRP A 321 23.66 3.87 -24.35
N PHE A 322 23.06 4.69 -25.23
CA PHE A 322 23.67 5.19 -26.47
C PHE A 322 23.87 6.70 -26.40
#